data_AF-A0A529MHB8-F1
#
_entry.id   AF-A0A529MHB8-F1
#
_cell.length_a   1.000
_cell.length_b   1.000
_cell.length_c   1.000
_cell.angle_alpha   90.00
_cell.angle_beta   90.00
_cell.angle_gamma   90.00
#
_symmetry.space_group_name_H-M   'P 1'
#
loop_
_entity.id
_entity.type
_entity.pdbx_description
1 polymer ?
#
loop_
_entity_poly.entity_id
_entity_poly.type
_entity_poly.pdbx_seq_one_letter_code
_entity_poly.pdbx_strand_id
1 'polypeptide(L)'
;MENHSLTQRLIARPEFGPFVLLVIELVVFWVINPDFLSPQNISNILAFTVELGLIALAMTLLMTSGEFDLSVGSLFGFSPVLMW
;
A
#
# COMPACT_ATOMS: atom_id res chain seq x y z
N MET A 1 -16.41 2.33 -33.08
CA MET A 1 -15.57 2.97 -32.05
C MET A 1 -16.24 2.65 -30.73
N GLU A 2 -15.74 1.68 -29.99
CA GLU A 2 -16.37 1.23 -28.74
C GLU A 2 -16.32 2.37 -27.71
N ASN A 3 -17.49 2.88 -27.32
CA ASN A 3 -17.62 3.87 -26.25
C ASN A 3 -17.38 3.18 -24.91
N HIS A 4 -16.12 2.97 -24.53
CA HIS A 4 -15.81 2.58 -23.17
C HIS A 4 -16.28 3.68 -22.23
N SER A 5 -17.24 3.36 -21.36
CA SER A 5 -17.75 4.30 -20.37
C SER A 5 -16.61 4.77 -19.47
N LEU A 6 -16.72 5.98 -18.89
CA LEU A 6 -15.73 6.51 -17.95
C LEU A 6 -15.48 5.53 -16.79
N THR A 7 -16.49 4.76 -16.39
CA THR A 7 -16.38 3.72 -15.37
C THR A 7 -15.52 2.53 -15.83
N GLN A 8 -15.65 2.08 -17.07
CA GLN A 8 -14.77 1.03 -17.62
C GLN A 8 -13.31 1.48 -17.68
N ARG A 9 -13.05 2.76 -18.01
CA ARG A 9 -11.69 3.33 -17.99
C ARG A 9 -11.10 3.44 -16.59
N LEU A 10 -11.92 3.70 -15.58
CA LEU A 10 -11.49 3.75 -14.19
C LEU A 10 -11.17 2.36 -13.65
N ILE A 11 -12.00 1.35 -13.97
CA ILE A 11 -11.79 -0.03 -13.51
C ILE A 11 -10.57 -0.68 -14.19
N ALA A 12 -10.28 -0.33 -15.44
CA ALA A 12 -9.13 -0.85 -16.18
C ALA A 12 -7.77 -0.35 -15.65
N ARG A 13 -7.75 0.62 -14.73
CA ARG A 13 -6.54 1.16 -14.14
C ARG A 13 -5.98 0.22 -13.07
N PRO A 14 -4.68 -0.13 -13.09
CA PRO A 14 -4.09 -1.02 -12.10
C PRO A 14 -4.17 -0.48 -10.67
N GLU A 15 -4.30 0.85 -10.49
CA GLU A 15 -4.43 1.50 -9.19
C GLU A 15 -5.84 1.35 -8.58
N PHE A 16 -6.84 0.96 -9.38
CA PHE A 16 -8.23 0.85 -8.92
C PHE A 16 -8.40 -0.21 -7.83
N GLY A 17 -7.75 -1.36 -7.98
CA GLY A 17 -7.82 -2.45 -6.99
C GLY A 17 -7.32 -2.03 -5.61
N PRO A 18 -6.06 -1.55 -5.49
CA PRO A 18 -5.53 -1.05 -4.23
C PRO A 18 -6.35 0.10 -3.63
N PHE A 19 -6.87 1.00 -4.47
CA PHE A 19 -7.72 2.09 -4.00
C PHE A 19 -9.04 1.59 -3.38
N VAL A 20 -9.71 0.64 -4.04
CA VAL A 20 -10.94 0.03 -3.50
C VAL A 20 -10.65 -0.70 -2.19
N LEU A 21 -9.54 -1.43 -2.12
CA LEU A 21 -9.12 -2.12 -0.89
C LEU A 21 -8.90 -1.13 0.26
N LEU A 22 -8.17 -0.03 0.00
CA LEU A 22 -7.95 1.02 0.99
C LEU A 22 -9.27 1.57 1.55
N VAL A 23 -10.23 1.89 0.68
CA VAL A 23 -11.54 2.41 1.11
C VAL A 23 -12.27 1.39 1.98
N ILE A 24 -12.24 0.11 1.59
CA ILE A 24 -12.86 -0.97 2.36
C ILE A 24 -12.21 -1.09 3.74
N GLU A 25 -10.88 -1.12 3.82
CA GLU A 25 -10.15 -1.22 5.10
C GLU A 25 -10.47 -0.05 6.02
N LEU A 26 -10.44 1.19 5.50
CA LEU A 26 -10.77 2.39 6.28
C LEU A 26 -12.18 2.29 6.89
N VAL A 27 -13.17 1.86 6.10
CA VAL A 27 -14.55 1.71 6.58
C VAL A 27 -14.67 0.58 7.61
N VAL A 28 -14.12 -0.59 7.31
CA VAL A 28 -14.23 -1.77 8.18
C VAL A 28 -13.58 -1.50 9.54
N PHE A 29 -12.34 -0.99 9.56
CA PHE A 29 -11.65 -0.73 10.81
C PHE A 29 -12.25 0.44 11.60
N TRP A 30 -12.77 1.46 10.92
CA TRP A 30 -13.49 2.54 11.59
C TRP A 30 -14.80 2.07 12.24
N VAL A 31 -15.55 1.18 11.57
CA VAL A 31 -16.78 0.59 12.14
C VAL A 31 -16.46 -0.31 13.34
N ILE A 32 -15.36 -1.06 13.29
CA ILE A 32 -14.92 -1.92 14.41
C ILE A 32 -14.42 -1.07 15.59
N ASN A 33 -13.67 -0.01 15.30
CA ASN A 33 -13.13 0.90 16.31
C ASN A 33 -13.13 2.35 15.79
N PRO A 34 -14.02 3.22 16.31
CA PRO A 34 -14.06 4.63 15.91
C PRO A 34 -12.75 5.39 16.11
N ASP A 35 -11.92 5.00 17.09
CA ASP A 35 -10.61 5.60 17.35
C ASP A 35 -9.57 5.29 16.27
N PHE A 36 -9.87 4.36 15.35
CA PHE A 36 -9.03 4.04 14.21
C PHE A 36 -8.74 5.27 13.33
N LEU A 37 -9.71 6.18 13.15
CA LEU A 37 -9.53 7.43 12.40
C LEU A 37 -9.21 8.63 13.31
N SER A 38 -8.80 8.39 14.57
CA SER A 38 -8.34 9.48 15.43
C SER A 38 -7.08 10.13 14.85
N PRO A 39 -6.86 11.45 15.05
CA PRO A 39 -5.66 12.13 14.57
C PRO A 39 -4.37 11.49 15.06
N GLN A 40 -4.36 10.96 16.28
CA GLN A 40 -3.21 10.25 16.84
C GLN A 40 -2.94 8.94 16.11
N ASN A 41 -3.97 8.13 15.86
CA ASN A 41 -3.79 6.86 15.15
C ASN A 41 -3.38 7.09 13.69
N ILE A 42 -3.96 8.09 13.02
CA ILE A 42 -3.54 8.51 11.68
C ILE A 42 -2.06 8.93 11.69
N SER A 43 -1.63 9.74 12.66
CA SER A 43 -0.22 10.13 12.79
C SER A 43 0.70 8.93 12.98
N ASN A 44 0.30 7.95 13.79
CA ASN A 44 1.07 6.74 14.02
C ASN A 44 1.17 5.89 12.73
N ILE A 45 0.05 5.69 12.03
CA ILE A 45 0.01 4.94 10.76
C ILE A 45 0.90 5.60 9.72
N LEU A 46 0.82 6.93 9.57
CA LEU A 46 1.65 7.67 8.63
C LEU A 46 3.13 7.53 8.96
N ALA A 47 3.51 7.56 10.24
CA ALA A 47 4.90 7.35 10.65
C ALA A 47 5.44 5.98 10.24
N PHE A 48 4.67 4.90 10.43
CA PHE A 48 5.07 3.55 9.98
C PHE A 48 5.05 3.40 8.46
N THR A 49 4.12 4.06 7.77
CA THR A 49 3.99 3.96 6.31
C THR A 49 5.20 4.53 5.57
N VAL A 50 5.91 5.51 6.16
CA VAL A 50 7.13 6.09 5.58
C VAL A 50 8.21 5.04 5.37
N GLU A 51 8.38 4.10 6.30
CA GLU A 51 9.38 3.02 6.18
C GLU A 51 9.12 2.15 4.95
N LEU A 52 7.87 1.67 4.79
CA LEU A 52 7.45 0.89 3.63
C LEU A 52 7.52 1.71 2.33
N GLY A 53 7.19 3.00 2.38
CA GLY A 53 7.26 3.90 1.24
C GLY A 53 8.69 4.09 0.73
N LEU A 54 9.67 4.26 1.63
CA LEU A 54 11.08 4.35 1.26
C LEU A 54 11.59 3.06 0.62
N ILE A 55 11.19 1.90 1.14
CA ILE A 55 11.52 0.60 0.54
C ILE A 55 10.91 0.48 -0.86
N ALA A 56 9.63 0.83 -1.03
CA ALA A 56 8.95 0.79 -2.32
C ALA A 56 9.58 1.73 -3.36
N LEU A 57 10.03 2.92 -2.94
CA LEU A 57 10.75 3.86 -3.81
C LEU A 57 12.09 3.28 -4.27
N ALA A 58 12.89 2.71 -3.37
CA ALA A 58 14.15 2.06 -3.72
C ALA A 58 13.95 0.87 -4.67
N MET A 59 12.93 0.05 -4.40
CA MET A 59 12.53 -1.07 -5.26
C MET A 59 12.08 -0.60 -6.64
N THR A 60 11.40 0.54 -6.73
CA THR A 60 11.00 1.13 -8.03
C THR A 60 12.22 1.53 -8.84
N LEU A 61 13.24 2.13 -8.22
CA LEU A 61 14.50 2.46 -8.91
C LEU A 61 15.22 1.20 -9.42
N LEU A 62 15.30 0.14 -8.61
CA LEU A 62 15.86 -1.16 -9.03
C LEU A 62 15.09 -1.77 -10.20
N MET A 63 13.76 -1.84 -10.10
CA MET A 63 12.92 -2.40 -11.16
C MET A 63 13.04 -1.60 -12.46
N THR A 64 13.16 -0.28 -12.38
CA THR A 64 13.38 0.57 -13.58
C THR A 64 14.79 0.43 -14.17
N SER A 65 15.80 0.04 -13.39
CA SER A 65 17.13 -0.31 -13.90
C SER A 65 17.23 -1.73 -14.47
N GLY A 66 16.13 -2.50 -14.49
CA GLY A 66 16.10 -3.89 -14.97
C GLY A 66 16.55 -4.92 -13.94
N GLU A 67 16.76 -4.50 -12.69
CA GLU A 67 17.18 -5.36 -11.60
C GLU A 67 15.97 -5.74 -10.73
N PHE A 68 15.78 -7.03 -10.48
CA PHE A 68 14.69 -7.52 -9.64
C PHE A 68 15.25 -8.07 -8.33
N ASP A 69 15.34 -7.22 -7.31
CA ASP A 69 15.93 -7.59 -6.02
C ASP A 69 14.89 -8.24 -5.09
N LEU A 70 14.83 -9.57 -5.12
CA LEU A 70 14.01 -10.36 -4.19
C LEU A 70 14.54 -10.38 -2.75
N SER A 71 15.79 -9.98 -2.52
CA SER A 71 16.42 -10.03 -1.19
C SER A 71 15.75 -9.06 -0.21
N VAL A 72 15.32 -7.89 -0.67
CA VAL A 72 14.63 -6.87 0.13
C VAL A 72 13.35 -7.41 0.75
N GLY A 73 12.53 -8.12 -0.03
CA GLY A 73 11.30 -8.74 0.47
C GLY A 73 11.57 -9.83 1.50
N SER A 74 12.59 -10.66 1.26
CA SER A 74 12.97 -11.73 2.19
C SER A 74 13.51 -11.20 3.52
N LEU A 75 14.32 -10.13 3.50
CA LEU A 75 14.85 -9.48 4.69
C LEU A 75 13.76 -8.76 5.47
N PHE A 76 12.84 -8.09 4.77
CA PHE A 76 11.70 -7.42 5.39
C PHE A 76 10.81 -8.42 6.15
N GLY A 77 10.52 -9.59 5.57
CA GLY A 77 9.74 -10.64 6.24
C GLY A 77 10.49 -11.33 7.39
N PHE A 78 11.82 -11.47 7.29
CA PHE A 78 12.63 -12.15 8.30
C PHE A 78 12.99 -11.27 9.50
N SER A 79 13.20 -9.96 9.31
CA SER A 79 13.63 -9.04 10.37
C SER A 79 12.71 -9.06 11.61
N PRO A 80 11.37 -9.02 11.49
CA PRO A 80 10.48 -9.10 12.64
C PRO A 80 10.61 -10.42 13.42
N VAL A 81 10.98 -11.54 12.78
CA VAL A 81 11.19 -12.83 13.43
C VAL A 81 12.45 -12.82 14.31
N LEU A 82 13.50 -12.10 13.89
CA LEU A 82 14.73 -11.95 14.65
C LEU A 82 14.63 -10.94 15.80
N MET A 83 13.82 -9.90 15.62
CA MET A 83 13.65 -8.82 16.59
C MET A 83 12.64 -9.15 17.69
N TRP A 84 11.96 -10.30 17.58
CA TRP A 84 11.05 -10.85 18.58
C TRP A 84 11.81 -11.67 19.63
#